data_AF-A0A9W4HYG7-F1
#
_entry.id   AF-A0A9W4HYG7-F1
#
_cell.length_a   1.000
_cell.length_b   1.000
_cell.length_c   1.000
_cell.angle_alpha   90.00
_cell.angle_beta   90.00
_cell.angle_gamma   90.00
#
_symmetry.space_group_name_H-M   'P 1'
#
loop_
_entity.id
_entity.type
_entity.pdbx_description
1 polymer ?
#
loop_
_entity_poly.entity_id
_entity_poly.type
_entity_poly.pdbx_seq_one_letter_code
_entity_poly.pdbx_strand_id
1 'polypeptide(L)'
;MIPDMVNESYNQGPFKLICDDFGPANVIVKGEHDLTVVGVVDLEWVYAEPAQLFASASWWLLLDRPINEDRDFEIGGPPKVTSRYFRHLEMFKRILGEEEEKMPEQHSKKISKLMTWSEDSGAMWLHMLLSSGFFDWFTFPCMQLRQRVGVGKWSEQLEKINSQKEAKEFVARKLREVEEYDEKVGKVEQKKALLASDALTREEFIAAVRAIIS
;
A
#
# COMPACT_ATOMS: atom_id res chain seq x y z
N MET A 1 14.31 -7.85 12.43
CA MET A 1 12.93 -7.33 12.38
C MET A 1 12.09 -8.11 11.38
N ILE A 2 12.63 -8.40 10.19
CA ILE A 2 11.97 -9.25 9.18
C ILE A 2 11.76 -10.72 9.61
N PRO A 3 12.64 -11.39 10.39
CA PRO A 3 12.47 -12.81 10.68
C PRO A 3 11.13 -13.17 11.35
N ASP A 4 10.63 -12.29 12.23
CA ASP A 4 9.39 -12.53 12.98
C ASP A 4 8.13 -12.32 12.12
N MET A 5 8.27 -11.69 10.95
CA MET A 5 7.18 -11.37 10.01
C MET A 5 7.18 -12.27 8.78
N VAL A 6 7.98 -13.33 8.78
CA VAL A 6 8.00 -14.35 7.73
C VAL A 6 7.59 -15.67 8.35
N ASN A 7 6.56 -16.30 7.81
CA ASN A 7 6.17 -17.64 8.24
C ASN A 7 7.14 -18.65 7.62
N GLU A 8 7.97 -19.28 8.43
CA GLU A 8 8.99 -20.23 7.97
C GLU A 8 8.41 -21.38 7.15
N SER A 9 7.20 -21.84 7.50
CA SER A 9 6.52 -22.93 6.79
C SER A 9 6.06 -22.53 5.39
N TYR A 10 6.03 -21.23 5.08
CA TYR A 10 5.57 -20.69 3.80
C TYR A 10 6.62 -19.87 3.06
N ASN A 11 7.83 -19.71 3.60
CA ASN A 11 8.90 -18.87 3.02
C ASN A 11 9.39 -19.38 1.65
N GLN A 12 9.25 -20.68 1.37
CA GLN A 12 9.65 -21.30 0.11
C GLN A 12 8.44 -21.82 -0.69
N GLY A 13 7.25 -21.32 -0.37
CA GLY A 13 5.98 -21.77 -0.94
C GLY A 13 5.14 -22.60 0.04
N PRO A 14 3.98 -23.12 -0.39
CA PRO A 14 3.48 -23.11 -1.76
C PRO A 14 3.19 -21.70 -2.29
N PHE A 15 3.33 -21.52 -3.60
CA PHE A 15 3.01 -20.26 -4.28
C PHE A 15 1.53 -20.22 -4.67
N LYS A 16 0.95 -19.02 -4.66
CA LYS A 16 -0.43 -18.72 -5.03
C LYS A 16 -0.46 -17.53 -5.98
N LEU A 17 -1.46 -17.51 -6.86
CA LEU A 17 -1.74 -16.32 -7.65
C LEU A 17 -2.38 -15.26 -6.74
N ILE A 18 -1.82 -14.06 -6.77
CA ILE A 18 -2.31 -12.87 -6.09
C ILE A 18 -2.53 -11.80 -7.16
N CYS A 19 -3.48 -10.90 -6.94
CA CYS A 19 -3.63 -9.67 -7.73
C CYS A 19 -3.56 -8.47 -6.78
N ASP A 20 -2.62 -7.56 -6.99
CA ASP A 20 -2.46 -6.37 -6.13
C ASP A 20 -3.64 -5.39 -6.24
N ASP A 21 -4.41 -5.47 -7.32
CA ASP A 21 -5.66 -4.73 -7.51
C ASP A 21 -6.91 -5.55 -7.17
N PHE A 22 -6.78 -6.68 -6.47
CA PHE A 22 -7.98 -7.41 -6.07
C PHE A 22 -8.75 -6.65 -4.97
N GLY A 23 -10.00 -6.29 -5.26
CA GLY A 23 -10.90 -5.65 -4.31
C GLY A 23 -12.36 -5.67 -4.77
N PRO A 24 -13.30 -5.21 -3.94
CA PRO A 24 -14.73 -5.25 -4.24
C PRO A 24 -15.14 -4.58 -5.56
N ALA A 25 -14.41 -3.56 -6.02
CA ALA A 25 -14.66 -2.90 -7.31
C ALA A 25 -14.44 -3.84 -8.52
N ASN A 26 -13.66 -4.91 -8.33
CA ASN A 26 -13.29 -5.87 -9.37
C ASN A 26 -14.11 -7.17 -9.29
N VAL A 27 -15.17 -7.19 -8.47
CA VAL A 27 -16.08 -8.33 -8.30
C VAL A 27 -17.45 -7.99 -8.89
N ILE A 28 -17.90 -8.79 -9.85
CA ILE A 28 -19.23 -8.68 -10.44
C ILE A 28 -20.19 -9.54 -9.63
N VAL A 29 -21.30 -8.95 -9.19
CA VAL A 29 -22.40 -9.64 -8.51
C VAL A 29 -23.64 -9.70 -9.39
N LYS A 30 -24.52 -10.67 -9.11
CA LYS A 30 -25.71 -10.94 -9.92
C LYS A 30 -26.73 -9.80 -9.92
N GLY A 31 -26.82 -9.03 -8.85
CA GLY A 31 -27.62 -7.80 -8.79
C GLY A 31 -27.63 -7.15 -7.42
N GLU A 32 -28.38 -6.05 -7.27
CA GLU A 32 -28.43 -5.24 -6.04
C GLU A 32 -28.92 -6.04 -4.81
N HIS A 33 -29.84 -6.98 -5.01
CA HIS A 33 -30.40 -7.81 -3.93
C HIS A 33 -29.83 -9.24 -3.89
N ASP A 34 -29.00 -9.60 -4.88
CA ASP A 34 -28.36 -10.91 -4.99
C ASP A 34 -26.85 -10.71 -5.19
N LEU A 35 -26.13 -10.65 -4.06
CA LEU A 35 -24.69 -10.43 -4.03
C LEU A 35 -23.87 -11.67 -4.39
N THR A 36 -24.49 -12.69 -5.00
CA THR A 36 -23.76 -13.85 -5.55
C THR A 36 -22.73 -13.36 -6.56
N VAL A 37 -21.47 -13.71 -6.32
CA VAL A 37 -20.36 -13.40 -7.22
C VAL A 37 -20.51 -14.20 -8.52
N VAL A 38 -20.54 -13.52 -9.65
CA VAL A 38 -20.67 -14.12 -10.99
C VAL A 38 -19.43 -13.91 -11.86
N GLY A 39 -18.48 -13.08 -11.42
CA GLY A 39 -17.24 -12.86 -12.14
C GLY A 39 -16.24 -12.01 -11.35
N VAL A 40 -14.98 -12.11 -11.75
CA VAL A 40 -13.88 -11.24 -11.31
C VAL A 40 -13.25 -10.67 -12.57
N VAL A 41 -12.98 -9.37 -12.56
CA VAL A 41 -12.36 -8.63 -13.68
C VAL A 41 -11.06 -7.99 -13.22
N ASP A 42 -10.39 -7.29 -14.15
CA ASP A 42 -9.23 -6.44 -13.86
C ASP A 42 -8.06 -7.20 -13.20
N LEU A 43 -7.60 -8.23 -13.92
CA LEU A 43 -6.56 -9.16 -13.48
C LEU A 43 -5.17 -8.80 -14.04
N GLU A 44 -4.96 -7.54 -14.43
CA GLU A 44 -3.72 -7.10 -15.08
C GLU A 44 -2.50 -7.10 -14.13
N TRP A 45 -2.75 -7.08 -12.81
CA TRP A 45 -1.72 -7.13 -11.76
C TRP A 45 -1.59 -8.50 -11.09
N VAL A 46 -1.85 -9.59 -11.82
CA VAL A 46 -1.71 -10.97 -11.31
C VAL A 46 -0.28 -11.47 -11.37
N TYR A 47 0.20 -12.06 -10.28
CA TYR A 47 1.53 -12.67 -10.16
C TYR A 47 1.53 -13.81 -9.13
N ALA A 48 2.61 -14.59 -9.09
CA ALA A 48 2.76 -15.73 -8.18
C ALA A 48 3.64 -15.37 -6.98
N GLU A 49 3.12 -15.55 -5.76
CA GLU A 49 3.81 -15.23 -4.51
C GLU A 49 3.63 -16.34 -3.46
N PRO A 50 4.47 -16.42 -2.42
CA PRO A 50 4.27 -17.31 -1.29
C PRO A 50 2.88 -17.16 -0.67
N ALA A 51 2.25 -18.28 -0.30
CA ALA A 51 0.88 -18.29 0.21
C ALA A 51 0.64 -17.43 1.47
N GLN A 52 1.70 -17.05 2.20
CA GLN A 52 1.60 -16.13 3.32
C GLN A 52 1.18 -14.70 2.91
N LEU A 53 1.55 -14.24 1.71
CA LEU A 53 1.07 -12.96 1.18
C LEU A 53 -0.41 -13.08 0.79
N PHE A 54 -0.77 -14.18 0.13
CA PHE A 54 -2.16 -14.44 -0.27
C PHE A 54 -3.11 -14.51 0.92
N ALA A 55 -2.69 -15.19 1.98
CA ALA A 55 -3.50 -15.42 3.17
C ALA A 55 -3.31 -14.33 4.25
N SER A 56 -2.79 -13.16 3.89
CA SER A 56 -2.75 -12.01 4.79
C SER A 56 -4.02 -11.17 4.68
N ALA A 57 -4.35 -10.46 5.75
CA ALA A 57 -5.49 -9.55 5.74
C ALA A 57 -5.35 -8.54 4.59
N SER A 58 -6.37 -8.43 3.76
CA SER A 58 -6.29 -7.63 2.53
C SER A 58 -6.62 -6.16 2.77
N TRP A 59 -5.97 -5.27 2.02
CA TRP A 59 -6.18 -3.82 2.11
C TRP A 59 -7.61 -3.41 1.75
N TRP A 60 -8.28 -4.16 0.87
CA TRP A 60 -9.62 -3.80 0.38
C TRP A 60 -10.72 -3.84 1.46
N LEU A 61 -10.45 -4.38 2.66
CA LEU A 61 -11.33 -4.20 3.82
C LEU A 61 -11.47 -2.72 4.22
N LEU A 62 -10.50 -1.88 3.83
CA LEU A 62 -10.58 -0.41 3.91
C LEU A 62 -11.65 0.16 2.97
N LEU A 63 -12.13 -0.59 1.96
CA LEU A 63 -12.95 -0.13 0.84
C LEU A 63 -12.34 1.04 0.06
N ASP A 64 -11.04 1.21 0.17
CA ASP A 64 -10.26 2.28 -0.42
C ASP A 64 -8.80 1.83 -0.50
N ARG A 65 -7.99 2.51 -1.30
CA ARG A 65 -6.55 2.23 -1.36
C ARG A 65 -5.90 2.63 -0.04
N PRO A 66 -4.93 1.85 0.46
CA PRO A 66 -4.22 2.15 1.72
C PRO A 66 -3.32 3.38 1.66
N ILE A 67 -3.19 3.99 0.47
CA ILE A 67 -2.37 5.16 0.16
C ILE A 67 -3.17 6.46 0.12
N ASN A 68 -4.50 6.38 0.30
CA ASN A 68 -5.34 7.57 0.31
C ASN A 68 -5.05 8.37 1.59
N GLU A 69 -4.59 9.62 1.44
CA GLU A 69 -4.25 10.55 2.53
C GLU A 69 -5.43 10.77 3.51
N ASP A 70 -6.68 10.65 3.04
CA ASP A 70 -7.89 10.66 3.89
C ASP A 70 -7.96 9.47 4.88
N ARG A 71 -7.00 8.54 4.79
CA ARG A 71 -6.84 7.34 5.63
C ARG A 71 -5.57 7.41 6.45
N ASP A 72 -4.80 8.48 6.37
CA ASP A 72 -3.58 8.65 7.14
C ASP A 72 -3.90 8.94 8.62
N PHE A 73 -2.90 8.69 9.46
CA PHE A 73 -2.99 9.07 10.86
C PHE A 73 -2.83 10.58 11.00
N GLU A 74 -3.90 11.25 11.44
CA GLU A 74 -3.86 12.66 11.81
C GLU A 74 -3.20 12.88 13.18
N ILE A 75 -2.76 14.12 13.43
CA ILE A 75 -2.32 14.59 14.76
C ILE A 75 -3.54 14.56 15.70
N GLY A 76 -3.75 13.45 16.40
CA GLY A 76 -4.90 13.27 17.30
C GLY A 76 -5.32 11.82 17.50
N GLY A 77 -4.83 10.88 16.68
CA GLY A 77 -5.07 9.46 16.86
C GLY A 77 -5.41 8.73 15.56
N PRO A 78 -5.68 7.41 15.64
CA PRO A 78 -6.01 6.62 14.46
C PRO A 78 -7.28 7.16 13.77
N PRO A 79 -7.33 7.16 12.43
CA PRO A 79 -8.50 7.58 11.68
C PRO A 79 -9.67 6.62 11.96
N LYS A 80 -10.91 7.10 11.81
CA LYS A 80 -12.13 6.28 12.03
C LYS A 80 -12.15 4.99 11.20
N VAL A 81 -11.45 4.98 10.05
CA VAL A 81 -11.29 3.79 9.20
C VAL A 81 -10.61 2.63 9.96
N THR A 82 -9.79 2.92 10.98
CA THR A 82 -9.09 1.90 11.78
C THR A 82 -10.07 0.95 12.48
N SER A 83 -11.02 1.50 13.25
CA SER A 83 -12.03 0.67 13.94
C SER A 83 -12.92 -0.08 12.98
N ARG A 84 -13.21 0.52 11.82
CA ARG A 84 -13.96 -0.12 10.74
C ARG A 84 -13.16 -1.30 10.17
N TYR A 85 -11.90 -1.11 9.84
CA TYR A 85 -11.01 -2.13 9.29
C TYR A 85 -10.97 -3.37 10.20
N PHE A 86 -10.66 -3.19 11.49
CA PHE A 86 -10.58 -4.31 12.43
C PHE A 86 -11.92 -5.02 12.61
N ARG A 87 -13.05 -4.29 12.64
CA ARG A 87 -14.38 -4.91 12.69
C ARG A 87 -14.64 -5.81 11.47
N HIS A 88 -14.28 -5.35 10.27
CA HIS A 88 -14.48 -6.13 9.05
C HIS A 88 -13.48 -7.28 8.95
N LEU A 89 -12.25 -7.10 9.42
CA LEU A 89 -11.25 -8.16 9.51
C LEU A 89 -11.73 -9.31 10.41
N GLU A 90 -12.26 -9.00 11.60
CA GLU A 90 -12.84 -10.01 12.49
C GLU A 90 -14.00 -10.77 11.81
N MET A 91 -14.90 -10.02 11.16
CA MET A 91 -16.00 -10.62 10.42
C MET A 91 -15.49 -11.51 9.27
N PHE A 92 -14.48 -11.05 8.54
CA PHE A 92 -13.89 -11.78 7.41
C PHE A 92 -13.21 -13.06 7.88
N LYS A 93 -12.37 -13.02 8.91
CA LYS A 93 -11.73 -14.21 9.50
C LYS A 93 -12.76 -15.24 9.95
N ARG A 94 -13.85 -14.79 10.61
CA ARG A 94 -14.93 -15.67 11.05
C ARG A 94 -15.61 -16.37 9.88
N ILE A 95 -16.08 -15.60 8.89
CA ILE A 95 -16.76 -16.15 7.71
C ILE A 95 -15.81 -17.07 6.93
N LEU A 96 -14.55 -16.68 6.75
CA LEU A 96 -13.55 -17.50 6.09
C LEU A 96 -13.36 -18.84 6.80
N GLY A 97 -13.31 -18.85 8.13
CA GLY A 97 -13.26 -20.08 8.93
C GLY A 97 -14.50 -20.95 8.74
N GLU A 98 -15.69 -20.36 8.76
CA GLU A 98 -16.97 -21.06 8.53
C GLU A 98 -17.05 -21.66 7.11
N GLU A 99 -16.54 -20.96 6.09
CA GLU A 99 -16.48 -21.47 4.72
C GLU A 99 -15.42 -22.58 4.56
N GLU A 100 -14.24 -22.43 5.19
CA GLU A 100 -13.20 -23.47 5.18
C GLU A 100 -13.64 -24.76 5.90
N GLU A 101 -14.58 -24.69 6.85
CA GLU A 101 -15.17 -25.87 7.49
C GLU A 101 -16.10 -26.66 6.57
N LYS A 102 -16.65 -26.02 5.53
CA LYS A 102 -17.48 -26.68 4.51
C LYS A 102 -16.63 -27.35 3.42
N MET A 103 -15.33 -27.04 3.36
CA MET A 103 -14.39 -27.57 2.36
C MET A 103 -13.81 -28.93 2.79
N PRO A 104 -13.29 -29.72 1.84
CA PRO A 104 -12.58 -30.97 2.17
C PRO A 104 -11.40 -30.73 3.14
N GLU A 105 -11.11 -31.71 4.00
CA GLU A 105 -10.07 -31.60 5.06
C GLU A 105 -8.71 -31.08 4.56
N GLN A 106 -8.30 -31.43 3.35
CA GLN A 106 -7.04 -30.99 2.75
C GLN A 106 -6.94 -29.45 2.60
N HIS A 107 -8.06 -28.74 2.59
CA HIS A 107 -8.16 -27.29 2.49
C HIS A 107 -8.68 -26.63 3.78
N SER A 108 -9.07 -27.41 4.78
CA SER A 108 -9.71 -26.89 5.99
C SER A 108 -8.73 -26.08 6.85
N LYS A 109 -9.15 -24.87 7.24
CA LYS A 109 -8.49 -23.95 8.19
C LYS A 109 -7.04 -23.59 7.85
N LYS A 110 -6.66 -23.58 6.57
CA LYS A 110 -5.28 -23.21 6.18
C LYS A 110 -5.12 -21.70 6.03
N ILE A 111 -6.07 -21.06 5.38
CA ILE A 111 -6.04 -19.62 5.06
C ILE A 111 -6.41 -18.83 6.32
N SER A 112 -7.49 -19.19 7.03
CA SER A 112 -7.87 -18.49 8.27
C SER A 112 -6.77 -18.51 9.33
N LYS A 113 -6.09 -19.65 9.53
CA LYS A 113 -4.95 -19.75 10.47
C LYS A 113 -3.79 -18.86 10.05
N LEU A 114 -3.46 -18.84 8.75
CA LEU A 114 -2.38 -18.01 8.24
C LEU A 114 -2.72 -16.52 8.32
N MET A 115 -3.99 -16.17 8.15
CA MET A 115 -4.50 -14.81 8.35
C MET A 115 -4.39 -14.38 9.82
N THR A 116 -4.83 -15.21 10.76
CA THR A 116 -4.65 -14.95 12.20
C THR A 116 -3.17 -14.77 12.54
N TRP A 117 -2.30 -15.65 12.05
CA TRP A 117 -0.84 -15.49 12.22
C TRP A 117 -0.34 -14.15 11.67
N SER A 118 -0.80 -13.75 10.47
CA SER A 118 -0.35 -12.50 9.82
C SER A 118 -0.76 -11.27 10.62
N GLU A 119 -1.90 -11.33 11.31
CA GLU A 119 -2.37 -10.28 12.21
C GLU A 119 -1.56 -10.27 13.51
N ASP A 120 -1.42 -11.41 14.17
CA ASP A 120 -0.72 -11.56 15.45
C ASP A 120 0.76 -11.13 15.34
N SER A 121 1.44 -11.56 14.28
CA SER A 121 2.83 -11.19 13.99
C SER A 121 2.98 -9.75 13.49
N GLY A 122 1.91 -9.15 12.96
CA GLY A 122 1.96 -7.89 12.22
C GLY A 122 2.50 -8.03 10.79
N ALA A 123 2.76 -9.25 10.30
CA ALA A 123 3.22 -9.50 8.93
C ALA A 123 2.26 -8.94 7.87
N MET A 124 0.95 -8.93 8.14
CA MET A 124 -0.03 -8.41 7.19
C MET A 124 0.22 -6.93 6.83
N TRP A 125 0.75 -6.13 7.76
CA TRP A 125 1.07 -4.73 7.50
C TRP A 125 2.26 -4.58 6.57
N LEU A 126 3.29 -5.41 6.75
CA LEU A 126 4.42 -5.48 5.84
C LEU A 126 3.96 -5.91 4.43
N HIS A 127 3.11 -6.94 4.34
CA HIS A 127 2.59 -7.41 3.06
C HIS A 127 1.76 -6.34 2.33
N MET A 128 0.94 -5.56 3.06
CA MET A 128 0.21 -4.42 2.47
C MET A 128 1.16 -3.37 1.88
N LEU A 129 2.27 -3.07 2.56
CA LEU A 129 3.27 -2.11 2.08
C LEU A 129 3.96 -2.63 0.81
N LEU A 130 4.26 -3.93 0.75
CA LEU A 130 4.85 -4.57 -0.43
C LEU A 130 3.92 -4.49 -1.65
N SER A 131 2.61 -4.69 -1.47
CA SER A 131 1.62 -4.65 -2.56
C SER A 131 1.22 -3.24 -3.01
N SER A 132 1.45 -2.19 -2.22
CA SER A 132 0.89 -0.85 -2.50
C SER A 132 1.88 0.10 -3.19
N GLY A 133 3.18 -0.20 -3.20
CA GLY A 133 4.23 0.52 -3.93
C GLY A 133 4.52 1.98 -3.50
N PHE A 134 3.55 2.68 -2.93
CA PHE A 134 3.62 4.11 -2.59
C PHE A 134 3.07 4.32 -1.18
N PHE A 135 3.92 4.57 -0.20
CA PHE A 135 3.48 4.81 1.17
C PHE A 135 4.35 5.85 1.85
N ASP A 136 3.73 6.69 2.66
CA ASP A 136 4.40 7.59 3.58
C ASP A 136 4.41 7.02 5.01
N TRP A 137 5.25 7.58 5.89
CA TRP A 137 5.38 7.19 7.30
C TRP A 137 4.11 7.32 8.15
N PHE A 138 3.08 8.03 7.68
CA PHE A 138 1.78 8.19 8.32
C PHE A 138 0.67 7.33 7.71
N THR A 139 0.97 6.64 6.60
CA THR A 139 -0.01 5.76 5.95
C THR A 139 -0.47 4.67 6.90
N PHE A 140 -1.74 4.30 6.78
CA PHE A 140 -2.38 3.33 7.65
C PHE A 140 -1.54 2.06 7.90
N PRO A 141 -1.08 1.31 6.88
CA PRO A 141 -0.28 0.10 7.10
C PRO A 141 1.10 0.40 7.71
N CYS A 142 1.75 1.51 7.36
CA CYS A 142 3.04 1.90 7.91
C CYS A 142 2.92 2.22 9.41
N MET A 143 1.90 2.98 9.80
CA MET A 143 1.63 3.31 11.20
C MET A 143 1.30 2.08 12.04
N GLN A 144 0.48 1.17 11.52
CA GLN A 144 0.19 -0.10 12.19
C GLN A 144 1.46 -0.95 12.38
N LEU A 145 2.31 -1.03 11.34
CA LEU A 145 3.59 -1.72 11.42
C LEU A 145 4.52 -1.08 12.48
N ARG A 146 4.60 0.24 12.52
CA ARG A 146 5.38 0.99 13.53
C ARG A 146 4.91 0.70 14.94
N GLN A 147 3.60 0.67 15.17
CA GLN A 147 3.02 0.32 16.47
C GLN A 147 3.35 -1.13 16.85
N ARG A 148 3.27 -2.07 15.91
CA ARG A 148 3.63 -3.49 16.13
C ARG A 148 5.11 -3.68 16.46
N VAL A 149 6.01 -3.00 15.75
CA VAL A 149 7.46 -3.05 16.00
C VAL A 149 7.83 -2.37 17.32
N GLY A 150 7.07 -1.35 17.71
CA GLY A 150 7.33 -0.49 18.84
C GLY A 150 8.16 0.74 18.44
N VAL A 151 7.69 1.92 18.88
CA VAL A 151 8.26 3.22 18.49
C VAL A 151 9.75 3.33 18.78
N GLY A 152 10.22 2.84 19.93
CA GLY A 152 11.64 2.89 20.30
C GLY A 152 12.53 2.08 19.36
N LYS A 153 12.16 0.82 19.10
CA LYS A 153 12.90 -0.07 18.18
C LYS A 153 12.88 0.47 16.75
N TRP A 154 11.74 1.02 16.32
CA TRP A 154 11.61 1.65 15.02
C TRP A 154 12.56 2.85 14.88
N SER A 155 12.55 3.77 15.85
CA SER A 155 13.42 4.95 15.86
C SER A 155 14.91 4.56 15.87
N GLU A 156 15.29 3.55 16.65
CA GLU A 156 16.68 3.06 16.67
C GLU A 156 17.13 2.55 15.28
N GLN A 157 16.28 1.78 14.59
CA GLN A 157 16.60 1.31 13.23
C GLN A 157 16.67 2.46 12.23
N LEU A 158 15.77 3.44 12.32
CA LEU A 158 15.81 4.64 11.48
C LEU A 158 17.09 5.43 11.69
N GLU A 159 17.49 5.68 12.94
CA GLU A 159 18.76 6.37 13.24
C GLU A 159 19.97 5.59 12.72
N LYS A 160 19.95 4.26 12.83
CA LYS A 160 20.99 3.40 12.27
C LYS A 160 21.08 3.53 10.75
N ILE A 161 19.97 3.66 10.04
CA ILE A 161 19.96 3.86 8.58
C ILE A 161 20.41 5.29 8.25
N ASN A 162 19.83 6.30 8.89
CA ASN A 162 20.13 7.72 8.65
C ASN A 162 21.58 8.10 8.99
N SER A 163 22.22 7.38 9.91
CA SER A 163 23.62 7.61 10.24
C SER A 163 24.59 7.14 9.15
N GLN A 164 24.16 6.26 8.24
CA GLN A 164 24.98 5.72 7.17
C GLN A 164 25.36 6.78 6.16
N LYS A 165 26.58 6.69 5.64
CA LYS A 165 27.11 7.61 4.63
C LYS A 165 26.23 7.64 3.38
N GLU A 166 25.84 6.47 2.87
CA GLU A 166 24.99 6.34 1.68
C GLU A 166 23.64 7.03 1.86
N ALA A 167 22.98 6.83 3.01
CA ALA A 167 21.71 7.49 3.31
C ALA A 167 21.85 9.02 3.34
N LYS A 168 22.90 9.54 3.97
CA LYS A 168 23.18 11.00 4.01
C LYS A 168 23.46 11.57 2.63
N GLU A 169 24.26 10.87 1.82
CA GLU A 169 24.57 11.27 0.45
C GLU A 169 23.33 11.24 -0.44
N PHE A 170 22.48 10.22 -0.29
CA PHE A 170 21.21 10.10 -0.98
C PHE A 170 20.28 11.27 -0.63
N VAL A 171 20.07 11.55 0.67
CA VAL A 171 19.22 12.66 1.12
C VAL A 171 19.76 14.00 0.62
N ALA A 172 21.06 14.25 0.77
CA ALA A 172 21.67 15.51 0.32
C ALA A 172 21.52 15.69 -1.20
N ARG A 173 21.64 14.62 -1.99
CA ARG A 173 21.39 14.65 -3.43
C ARG A 173 19.92 14.93 -3.74
N LYS A 174 18.99 14.23 -3.08
CA LYS A 174 17.55 14.41 -3.32
C LYS A 174 17.06 15.80 -2.96
N LEU A 175 17.56 16.41 -1.88
CA LEU A 175 17.24 17.79 -1.52
C LEU A 175 17.66 18.77 -2.62
N ARG A 176 18.87 18.63 -3.17
CA ARG A 176 19.31 19.46 -4.31
C ARG A 176 18.46 19.23 -5.57
N GLU A 177 18.16 17.97 -5.90
CA GLU A 177 17.30 17.63 -7.04
C GLU A 177 15.89 18.25 -6.91
N VAL A 178 15.36 18.32 -5.68
CA VAL A 178 14.06 18.99 -5.40
C VAL A 178 14.17 20.50 -5.60
N GLU A 179 15.21 21.15 -5.09
CA GLU A 179 15.42 22.59 -5.29
C GLU A 179 15.54 22.94 -6.79
N GLU A 180 16.30 22.14 -7.56
CA GLU A 180 16.41 22.30 -9.02
C GLU A 180 15.08 22.08 -9.74
N TYR A 181 14.29 21.09 -9.30
CA TYR A 181 12.97 20.83 -9.83
C TYR A 181 12.01 22.01 -9.56
N ASP A 182 11.97 22.52 -8.34
CA ASP A 182 11.10 23.63 -7.95
C ASP A 182 11.46 24.91 -8.72
N GLU A 183 12.74 25.17 -8.97
CA GLU A 183 13.18 26.28 -9.82
C GLU A 183 12.67 26.12 -11.26
N LYS A 184 12.75 24.91 -11.83
CA LYS A 184 12.24 24.61 -13.17
C LYS A 184 10.72 24.76 -13.22
N VAL A 185 9.99 24.26 -12.23
CA VAL A 185 8.52 24.43 -12.12
C VAL A 185 8.16 25.90 -12.05
N GLY A 186 8.86 26.70 -11.22
CA GLY A 186 8.65 28.14 -11.13
C GLY A 186 8.83 28.85 -12.49
N LYS A 187 9.86 28.49 -13.25
CA LYS A 187 10.08 29.03 -14.62
C LYS A 187 8.96 28.62 -15.57
N VAL A 188 8.48 27.37 -15.52
CA VAL A 188 7.37 26.91 -16.36
C VAL A 188 6.07 27.64 -16.02
N GLU A 189 5.75 27.80 -14.74
CA GLU A 189 4.55 28.53 -14.30
C GLU A 189 4.60 30.01 -14.71
N GLN A 190 5.77 30.66 -14.69
CA GLN A 190 5.92 32.00 -15.26
C GLN A 190 5.62 32.03 -16.77
N LYS A 191 6.11 31.05 -17.54
CA LYS A 191 5.81 30.95 -18.99
C LYS A 191 4.33 30.69 -19.24
N LYS A 192 3.69 29.89 -18.38
CA LYS A 192 2.26 29.59 -18.45
C LYS A 192 1.41 30.84 -18.15
N ALA A 193 1.83 31.68 -17.21
CA ALA A 193 1.19 32.97 -16.95
C ALA A 193 1.29 33.93 -18.15
N LEU A 194 2.45 33.98 -18.82
CA LEU A 194 2.63 34.79 -20.03
C LEU A 194 1.79 34.30 -21.21
N LEU A 195 1.66 32.98 -21.38
CA LEU A 195 0.76 32.39 -22.36
C LEU A 195 -0.69 32.76 -22.05
N ALA A 196 -1.09 32.72 -20.78
CA ALA A 196 -2.46 33.08 -20.36
C ALA A 196 -2.78 34.57 -20.52
N SER A 197 -1.78 35.45 -20.55
CA SER A 197 -1.95 36.89 -20.82
C SER A 197 -1.76 37.27 -22.29
N ASP A 198 -1.75 36.30 -23.21
CA ASP A 198 -1.46 36.46 -24.65
C ASP A 198 -0.12 37.17 -24.94
N ALA A 199 0.79 37.23 -23.97
CA ALA A 199 2.12 37.83 -24.09
C ALA A 199 3.14 36.86 -24.71
N LEU A 200 2.73 35.62 -24.98
CA LEU A 200 3.54 34.56 -25.54
C LEU A 200 2.66 33.66 -26.40
N THR A 201 3.13 33.27 -27.59
CA THR A 201 2.41 32.31 -28.44
C THR A 201 2.57 30.88 -27.94
N ARG A 202 1.73 29.96 -28.41
CA ARG A 202 1.80 28.54 -28.04
C ARG A 202 3.11 27.90 -28.47
N GLU A 203 3.62 28.26 -29.65
CA GLU A 203 4.88 27.77 -30.21
C GLU A 203 6.07 28.23 -29.37
N GLU A 204 6.09 29.51 -28.99
CA GLU A 204 7.11 30.08 -28.10
C GLU A 204 7.06 29.45 -26.71
N PHE A 205 5.85 29.13 -26.21
CA PHE A 205 5.69 28.45 -24.91
C PHE A 205 6.32 27.06 -24.94
N ILE A 206 6.00 26.27 -25.98
CA ILE A 206 6.53 24.92 -26.14
C ILE A 206 8.06 24.95 -26.25
N ALA A 207 8.62 25.89 -27.01
CA ALA A 207 10.06 26.05 -27.13
C ALA A 207 10.72 26.43 -25.80
N ALA A 208 10.13 27.38 -25.06
CA ALA A 208 10.64 27.81 -23.77
C ALA A 208 10.57 26.70 -22.71
N VAL A 209 9.46 25.97 -22.63
CA VAL A 209 9.31 24.84 -21.69
C VAL A 209 10.31 23.73 -22.01
N ARG A 210 10.50 23.39 -23.29
CA ARG A 210 11.51 22.39 -23.70
C ARG A 210 12.91 22.74 -23.22
N ALA A 211 13.31 24.02 -23.33
CA ALA A 211 14.62 24.48 -22.89
C ALA A 211 14.78 24.48 -21.35
N ILE A 212 13.68 24.51 -20.59
CA ILE A 212 13.71 24.45 -19.11
C ILE A 212 13.81 23.00 -18.63
N ILE A 213 13.13 22.07 -19.30
CA ILE A 213 13.03 20.67 -18.88
C ILE A 213 14.14 19.78 -19.45
N SER A 214 14.82 20.20 -20.52
CA SER A 214 16.03 19.57 -21.06
C SER A 214 17.21 19.71 -20.10
#